data_AF-A0A8T4Q531-F1
#
_entry.id   AF-A0A8T4Q531-F1
#
_cell.length_a   1.000
_cell.length_b   1.000
_cell.length_c   1.000
_cell.angle_alpha   90.00
_cell.angle_beta   90.00
_cell.angle_gamma   90.00
#
_symmetry.space_group_name_H-M   'P 1'
#
loop_
_entity.id
_entity.type
_entity.pdbx_description
1 polymer ?
#
loop_
_entity_poly.entity_id
_entity_poly.type
_entity_poly.pdbx_seq_one_letter_code
_entity_poly.pdbx_strand_id
1 'polypeptide(L)'
;MIKKVPASNQQINLEARLKVVRDPKRIPSSILINGVFDKDSLVYYKSPDPSLIAAKGKIDGIECVVLGQERPNTVNPSESLYSMTPAGYSYALQRLDEAEKAAMPVITFIDTVGADASMKAEKGGQALLIADCIKRYCDIKAPVISVIHGFGGSGGALAMQGHDRVFMLENAMESVISPESAIRITMNRELAAGTPMSELIPLALDMLHPEAEHLKEIGMVDYILPEPKNGANKGYREVIKTVRDAISATLSEWTYKDSKTGERGLTRRKIDQIVRDRYRRIMDYGKFEGRVVGSLHDFWTRFRKREPKEYMQDLTFVDVNEANLKISKEEFQKRKEKGTKGLGVMCERVEAEEKTTFPPSGGCGTISDEKWIQNFYACPTCGKGEYLAMEEQIRKILDEGSFAETERNLTLNNIKDTKRYSGNKYKSVLKKAEENSFSKEALVTGTGTIDGREVVVAISDIQFIGGSFGAVFGEKFRRASELAYRKRVPLVSVTSSGGARMYEGPMALAQMAKMIASLLPLKQKGISYLSVLADPCTGGAYASYASVGDIIIGEKGSLAAFAGPRVTMGAGIEVDPATITTDMLYKNGRIHHLVNRKDVKEVLSFHVEYFYNHKYPSQRKNTGRMPVIRQ
;
A
#
# COMPACT_ATOMS: atom_id res chain seq x y z
N MET A 1 -30.39 13.77 4.36
CA MET A 1 -29.61 14.76 3.59
C MET A 1 -28.62 15.41 4.53
N ILE A 2 -27.32 15.15 4.37
CA ILE A 2 -26.28 15.92 5.05
C ILE A 2 -26.47 17.37 4.56
N LYS A 3 -26.99 18.25 5.42
CA LYS A 3 -27.14 19.67 5.10
C LYS A 3 -25.78 20.17 4.61
N LYS A 4 -25.77 21.01 3.55
CA LYS A 4 -24.56 21.63 3.00
C LYS A 4 -23.65 22.04 4.16
N VAL A 5 -22.54 21.34 4.30
CA VAL A 5 -21.51 21.65 5.29
C VAL A 5 -21.13 23.12 5.08
N PRO A 6 -21.08 23.95 6.13
CA PRO A 6 -20.75 25.37 5.99
C PRO A 6 -19.45 25.57 5.20
N ALA A 7 -19.37 26.66 4.44
CA ALA A 7 -18.13 27.04 3.75
C ALA A 7 -16.97 27.19 4.77
N SER A 8 -15.76 26.74 4.38
CA SER A 8 -14.52 26.75 5.18
C SER A 8 -14.36 28.05 5.96
N ASN A 9 -14.07 27.96 7.26
CA ASN A 9 -13.97 29.14 8.11
C ASN A 9 -12.58 29.81 8.09
N GLN A 10 -11.53 29.17 7.57
CA GLN A 10 -10.23 29.79 7.31
C GLN A 10 -9.33 28.85 6.48
N GLN A 11 -9.05 29.16 5.21
CA GLN A 11 -8.10 28.37 4.43
C GLN A 11 -6.67 28.78 4.79
N ILE A 12 -6.09 28.14 5.81
CA ILE A 12 -4.67 28.29 6.15
C ILE A 12 -3.80 27.48 5.18
N ASN A 13 -2.57 27.97 4.92
CA ASN A 13 -1.64 27.32 4.00
C ASN A 13 -1.13 25.97 4.55
N LEU A 14 -0.50 25.15 3.70
CA LEU A 14 -0.07 23.79 4.06
C LEU A 14 0.93 23.76 5.23
N GLU A 15 1.82 24.76 5.34
CA GLU A 15 2.77 24.84 6.45
C GLU A 15 2.08 25.12 7.79
N ALA A 16 1.09 26.03 7.78
CA ALA A 16 0.25 26.29 8.94
C ALA A 16 -0.60 25.06 9.31
N ARG A 17 -1.13 24.32 8.31
CA ARG A 17 -1.82 23.04 8.57
C ARG A 17 -0.88 22.04 9.23
N LEU A 18 0.35 21.89 8.74
CA LEU A 18 1.36 21.00 9.33
C LEU A 18 1.64 21.35 10.80
N LYS A 19 1.73 22.64 11.14
CA LYS A 19 1.87 23.11 12.51
C LYS A 19 0.65 22.74 13.37
N VAL A 20 -0.56 22.93 12.84
CA VAL A 20 -1.82 22.60 13.54
C VAL A 20 -1.97 21.09 13.79
N VAL A 21 -1.70 20.24 12.79
CA VAL A 21 -1.83 18.78 12.95
C VAL A 21 -0.74 18.19 13.83
N ARG A 22 0.39 18.89 14.04
CA ARG A 22 1.46 18.48 14.96
C ARG A 22 1.37 19.15 16.34
N ASP A 23 0.45 20.09 16.53
CA ASP A 23 0.23 20.74 17.83
C ASP A 23 -0.17 19.68 18.86
N PRO A 24 0.52 19.56 20.01
CA PRO A 24 0.13 18.66 21.10
C PRO A 24 -1.28 18.91 21.64
N LYS A 25 -1.83 20.10 21.41
CA LYS A 25 -3.21 20.47 21.74
C LYS A 25 -4.20 20.13 20.64
N ARG A 26 -3.80 19.50 19.53
CA ARG A 26 -4.77 18.93 18.57
C ARG A 26 -5.63 17.92 19.33
N ILE A 27 -6.94 17.96 19.13
CA ILE A 27 -7.88 17.11 19.87
C ILE A 27 -7.47 15.62 19.78
N PRO A 28 -7.17 14.94 20.90
CA PRO A 28 -6.82 13.52 20.87
C PRO A 28 -8.03 12.63 20.56
N SER A 29 -7.78 11.42 20.04
CA SER A 29 -8.85 10.45 19.77
C SER A 29 -9.63 10.11 21.04
N SER A 30 -8.98 9.99 22.19
CA SER A 30 -9.62 9.74 23.48
C SER A 30 -10.68 10.79 23.83
N ILE A 31 -10.37 12.07 23.66
CA ILE A 31 -11.30 13.18 23.92
C ILE A 31 -12.43 13.20 22.91
N LEU A 32 -12.12 13.00 21.62
CA LEU A 32 -13.11 12.97 20.56
C LEU A 32 -14.10 11.82 20.74
N ILE A 33 -13.62 10.61 21.04
CA ILE A 33 -14.45 9.42 21.30
C ILE A 33 -15.38 9.67 22.51
N ASN A 34 -14.86 10.16 23.63
CA ASN A 34 -15.69 10.42 24.81
C ASN A 34 -16.78 11.47 24.56
N GLY A 35 -16.52 12.46 23.70
CA GLY A 35 -17.50 13.49 23.36
C GLY A 35 -18.53 13.08 22.30
N VAL A 36 -18.14 12.18 21.38
CA VAL A 36 -18.98 11.79 20.23
C VAL A 36 -20.01 10.73 20.61
N PHE A 37 -19.70 9.82 21.52
CA PHE A 37 -20.58 8.71 21.89
C PHE A 37 -21.61 9.10 22.95
N ASP A 38 -22.70 8.34 23.01
CA ASP A 38 -23.75 8.53 24.01
C ASP A 38 -23.14 8.42 25.42
N LYS A 39 -23.60 9.32 26.30
CA LYS A 39 -23.11 9.39 27.67
C LYS A 39 -23.23 8.02 28.35
N ASP A 40 -22.19 7.62 29.06
CA ASP A 40 -22.11 6.37 29.84
C ASP A 40 -22.28 5.08 28.99
N SER A 41 -22.15 5.16 27.66
CA SER A 41 -22.28 4.00 26.76
C SER A 41 -20.97 3.30 26.38
N LEU A 42 -19.83 3.96 26.60
CA LEU A 42 -18.52 3.48 26.18
C LEU A 42 -17.98 2.39 27.13
N VAL A 43 -17.58 1.27 26.55
CA VAL A 43 -16.88 0.18 27.22
C VAL A 43 -15.54 -0.02 26.53
N TYR A 44 -14.47 0.44 27.19
CA TYR A 44 -13.12 0.35 26.67
C TYR A 44 -12.54 -1.06 26.82
N TYR A 45 -11.93 -1.56 25.76
CA TYR A 45 -11.12 -2.76 25.82
C TYR A 45 -9.71 -2.43 26.33
N LYS A 46 -9.09 -3.39 27.01
CA LYS A 46 -7.68 -3.29 27.39
C LYS A 46 -6.80 -3.57 26.17
N SER A 47 -6.47 -2.52 25.43
CA SER A 47 -5.55 -2.60 24.30
C SER A 47 -4.15 -3.03 24.75
N PRO A 48 -3.46 -3.91 24.00
CA PRO A 48 -2.05 -4.24 24.25
C PRO A 48 -1.09 -3.12 23.78
N ASP A 49 -1.62 -2.11 23.10
CA ASP A 49 -0.86 -1.02 22.49
C ASP A 49 -1.43 0.34 22.96
N PRO A 50 -0.63 1.19 23.62
CA PRO A 50 -1.09 2.48 24.12
C PRO A 50 -1.46 3.47 22.99
N SER A 51 -0.98 3.25 21.77
CA SER A 51 -1.35 4.05 20.60
C SER A 51 -2.64 3.58 19.92
N LEU A 52 -3.31 2.56 20.47
CA LEU A 52 -4.61 2.09 20.01
C LEU A 52 -5.65 2.16 21.13
N ILE A 53 -6.69 2.94 20.88
CA ILE A 53 -7.96 2.86 21.60
C ILE A 53 -8.84 1.84 20.90
N ALA A 54 -9.41 0.92 21.68
CA ALA A 54 -10.46 0.04 21.22
C ALA A 54 -11.61 0.07 22.24
N ALA A 55 -12.85 0.19 21.77
CA ALA A 55 -14.04 0.18 22.63
C ALA A 55 -15.28 -0.34 21.91
N LYS A 56 -16.35 -0.57 22.67
CA LYS A 56 -17.73 -0.54 22.18
C LYS A 56 -18.41 0.72 22.70
N GLY A 57 -19.37 1.24 21.96
CA GLY A 57 -20.17 2.37 22.41
C GLY A 57 -21.44 2.53 21.59
N LYS A 58 -22.33 3.43 22.01
CA LYS A 58 -23.54 3.77 21.28
C LYS A 58 -23.50 5.20 20.74
N ILE A 59 -24.05 5.40 19.56
CA ILE A 59 -24.39 6.74 19.04
C ILE A 59 -25.85 6.70 18.62
N ASP A 60 -26.66 7.54 19.26
CA ASP A 60 -28.12 7.58 19.07
C ASP A 60 -28.75 6.20 19.23
N GLY A 61 -28.27 5.46 20.24
CA GLY A 61 -28.70 4.10 20.56
C GLY A 61 -28.15 2.98 19.67
N ILE A 62 -27.38 3.29 18.61
CA ILE A 62 -26.80 2.30 17.70
C ILE A 62 -25.46 1.82 18.24
N GLU A 63 -25.35 0.53 18.55
CA GLU A 63 -24.11 -0.08 19.03
C GLU A 63 -23.05 -0.16 17.92
N CYS A 64 -21.82 0.24 18.25
CA CYS A 64 -20.69 0.31 17.32
C CYS A 64 -19.41 -0.22 17.98
N VAL A 65 -18.54 -0.82 17.16
CA VAL A 65 -17.14 -1.05 17.53
C VAL A 65 -16.34 0.22 17.21
N VAL A 66 -15.46 0.61 18.11
CA VAL A 66 -14.64 1.83 18.02
C VAL A 66 -13.17 1.46 17.99
N LEU A 67 -12.45 2.03 17.03
CA LEU A 67 -10.98 1.94 16.95
C LEU A 67 -10.41 3.33 16.76
N GLY A 68 -9.44 3.74 17.58
CA GLY A 68 -8.83 5.07 17.50
C GLY A 68 -7.32 5.01 17.61
N GLN A 69 -6.60 5.71 16.75
CA GLN A 69 -5.17 5.94 16.93
C GLN A 69 -4.99 7.07 17.94
N GLU A 70 -4.26 6.81 19.02
CA GLU A 70 -4.04 7.78 20.10
C GLU A 70 -2.60 8.28 20.10
N ARG A 71 -2.46 9.61 20.14
CA ARG A 71 -1.18 10.26 20.43
C ARG A 71 -1.09 10.54 21.94
N PRO A 72 0.04 10.26 22.60
CA PRO A 72 0.19 10.56 24.02
C PRO A 72 0.26 12.06 24.30
N ASN A 73 -0.29 12.48 25.44
CA ASN A 73 -0.45 13.88 25.83
C ASN A 73 0.78 14.54 26.48
N THR A 74 1.91 13.83 26.70
CA THR A 74 2.90 14.28 27.72
C THR A 74 4.40 14.18 27.37
N VAL A 75 4.84 14.02 26.12
CA VAL A 75 6.29 13.89 25.86
C VAL A 75 6.73 14.61 24.58
N ASN A 76 7.98 15.08 24.59
CA ASN A 76 8.68 15.79 23.52
C ASN A 76 8.41 15.16 22.14
N PRO A 77 7.93 15.92 21.13
CA PRO A 77 7.64 15.42 19.78
C PRO A 77 8.83 14.78 19.05
N SER A 78 10.05 15.02 19.54
CA SER A 78 11.31 14.52 18.97
C SER A 78 11.76 13.17 19.52
N GLU A 79 11.14 12.65 20.60
CA GLU A 79 11.60 11.45 21.29
C GLU A 79 10.49 10.37 21.33
N SER A 80 10.73 9.28 20.60
CA SER A 80 9.91 8.07 20.40
C SER A 80 8.73 8.18 19.41
N LEU A 81 8.73 7.30 18.40
CA LEU A 81 7.66 7.20 17.40
C LEU A 81 6.39 6.63 18.04
N TYR A 82 5.48 7.51 18.44
CA TYR A 82 4.12 7.22 18.91
C TYR A 82 3.23 6.72 17.78
N SER A 83 3.52 5.50 17.35
CA SER A 83 2.89 4.83 16.23
C SER A 83 2.39 3.48 16.70
N MET A 84 1.27 3.03 16.15
CA MET A 84 0.79 1.68 16.43
C MET A 84 1.88 0.66 16.09
N THR A 85 2.08 -0.27 17.01
CA THR A 85 2.99 -1.40 16.93
C THR A 85 2.29 -2.60 16.27
N PRO A 86 3.03 -3.70 15.97
CA PRO A 86 2.43 -4.94 15.49
C PRO A 86 1.30 -5.46 16.39
N ALA A 87 1.44 -5.32 17.71
CA ALA A 87 0.42 -5.75 18.66
C ALA A 87 -0.89 -4.96 18.50
N GLY A 88 -0.81 -3.65 18.25
CA GLY A 88 -1.95 -2.79 17.97
C GLY A 88 -2.70 -3.22 16.70
N TYR A 89 -2.00 -3.38 15.57
CA TYR A 89 -2.65 -3.81 14.32
C TYR A 89 -3.29 -5.19 14.43
N SER A 90 -2.61 -6.15 15.06
CA SER A 90 -3.16 -7.48 15.34
C SER A 90 -4.43 -7.40 16.20
N TYR A 91 -4.44 -6.55 17.22
CA TYR A 91 -5.60 -6.36 18.08
C TYR A 91 -6.77 -5.69 17.34
N ALA A 92 -6.50 -4.72 16.47
CA ALA A 92 -7.50 -4.08 15.63
C ALA A 92 -8.20 -5.09 14.70
N LEU A 93 -7.46 -6.01 14.08
CA LEU A 93 -8.04 -7.10 13.28
C LEU A 93 -9.05 -7.94 14.07
N GLN A 94 -8.74 -8.29 15.31
CA GLN A 94 -9.65 -9.05 16.16
C GLN A 94 -10.95 -8.30 16.46
N ARG A 95 -10.89 -6.98 16.65
CA ARG A 95 -12.09 -6.15 16.86
C ARG A 95 -12.91 -6.01 15.58
N LEU A 96 -12.28 -5.95 14.41
CA LEU A 96 -12.96 -5.99 13.11
C LEU A 96 -13.69 -7.31 12.89
N ASP A 97 -13.14 -8.44 13.34
CA ASP A 97 -13.82 -9.74 13.29
C ASP A 97 -15.02 -9.81 14.23
N GLU A 98 -14.90 -9.24 15.43
CA GLU A 98 -16.00 -9.09 16.37
C GLU A 98 -17.14 -8.24 15.78
N ALA A 99 -16.80 -7.11 15.16
CA ALA A 99 -17.77 -6.23 14.50
C ALA A 99 -18.54 -6.95 13.38
N GLU A 100 -17.84 -7.72 12.53
CA GLU A 100 -18.50 -8.48 11.46
C GLU A 100 -19.43 -9.56 12.00
N LYS A 101 -19.01 -10.33 13.02
CA LYS A 101 -19.84 -11.40 13.61
C LYS A 101 -21.12 -10.84 14.22
N ALA A 102 -21.05 -9.66 14.83
CA ALA A 102 -22.18 -8.98 15.44
C ALA A 102 -22.96 -8.09 14.46
N ALA A 103 -22.54 -7.99 13.20
CA ALA A 103 -23.10 -7.06 12.20
C ALA A 103 -23.16 -5.60 12.70
N MET A 104 -22.19 -5.19 13.53
CA MET A 104 -22.10 -3.84 14.08
C MET A 104 -21.33 -2.91 13.14
N PRO A 105 -21.74 -1.63 12.99
CA PRO A 105 -20.87 -0.63 12.40
C PRO A 105 -19.54 -0.50 13.15
N VAL A 106 -18.48 -0.21 12.41
CA VAL A 106 -17.17 0.17 12.95
C VAL A 106 -17.00 1.68 12.76
N ILE A 107 -16.50 2.37 13.78
CA ILE A 107 -16.11 3.77 13.70
C ILE A 107 -14.62 3.86 13.98
N THR A 108 -13.85 4.40 13.03
CA THR A 108 -12.41 4.58 13.16
C THR A 108 -12.03 6.05 13.29
N PHE A 109 -11.10 6.34 14.20
CA PHE A 109 -10.53 7.67 14.41
C PHE A 109 -9.03 7.62 14.09
N ILE A 110 -8.62 8.35 13.07
CA ILE A 110 -7.28 8.26 12.49
C ILE A 110 -6.51 9.52 12.86
N ASP A 111 -5.45 9.30 13.63
CA ASP A 111 -4.48 10.31 14.00
C ASP A 111 -3.15 9.66 14.40
N THR A 112 -2.22 9.57 13.45
CA THR A 112 -0.92 8.95 13.62
C THR A 112 0.15 9.60 12.76
N VAL A 113 1.39 9.64 13.27
CA VAL A 113 2.56 10.07 12.49
C VAL A 113 3.01 9.01 11.47
N GLY A 114 2.57 7.76 11.62
CA GLY A 114 2.97 6.64 10.79
C GLY A 114 2.82 5.31 11.52
N ALA A 115 3.43 4.26 10.96
CA ALA A 115 3.63 3.02 11.69
C ALA A 115 5.02 3.03 12.36
N ASP A 116 5.17 2.26 13.44
CA ASP A 116 6.45 2.12 14.14
C ASP A 116 7.51 1.58 13.15
N ALA A 117 8.57 2.36 12.94
CA ALA A 117 9.67 2.06 12.03
C ALA A 117 10.87 1.38 12.72
N SER A 118 10.74 1.04 14.00
CA SER A 118 11.79 0.35 14.76
C SER A 118 12.08 -1.05 14.23
N MET A 119 13.31 -1.53 14.42
CA MET A 119 13.67 -2.92 14.13
C MET A 119 12.83 -3.92 14.94
N LYS A 120 12.33 -3.53 16.12
CA LYS A 120 11.41 -4.34 16.91
C LYS A 120 10.07 -4.53 16.20
N ALA A 121 9.51 -3.46 15.64
CA ALA A 121 8.28 -3.54 14.85
C ALA A 121 8.47 -4.36 13.57
N GLU A 122 9.61 -4.18 12.89
CA GLU A 122 9.95 -4.99 11.69
C GLU A 122 10.03 -6.48 12.02
N LYS A 123 10.72 -6.88 13.11
CA LYS A 123 10.74 -8.28 13.60
C LYS A 123 9.35 -8.79 13.95
N GLY A 124 8.48 -7.91 14.44
CA GLY A 124 7.06 -8.19 14.66
C GLY A 124 6.22 -8.30 13.38
N GLY A 125 6.83 -8.08 12.20
CA GLY A 125 6.24 -8.11 10.86
C GLY A 125 5.12 -7.12 10.68
N GLN A 126 5.40 -5.87 11.06
CA GLN A 126 4.52 -4.71 10.94
C GLN A 126 3.89 -4.57 9.55
N ALA A 127 4.69 -4.66 8.47
CA ALA A 127 4.20 -4.51 7.11
C ALA A 127 3.13 -5.54 6.73
N LEU A 128 3.30 -6.79 7.17
CA LEU A 128 2.34 -7.86 6.91
C LEU A 128 1.01 -7.59 7.59
N LEU A 129 1.03 -7.09 8.83
CA LEU A 129 -0.16 -6.74 9.60
C LEU A 129 -0.87 -5.51 9.04
N ILE A 130 -0.12 -4.50 8.58
CA ILE A 130 -0.67 -3.36 7.83
C ILE A 130 -1.40 -3.85 6.58
N ALA A 131 -0.78 -4.73 5.80
CA ALA A 131 -1.40 -5.30 4.60
C ALA A 131 -2.67 -6.10 4.94
N ASP A 132 -2.64 -6.87 6.03
CA ASP A 132 -3.80 -7.63 6.51
C ASP A 132 -4.94 -6.72 6.98
N CYS A 133 -4.64 -5.60 7.66
CA CYS A 133 -5.62 -4.60 8.03
C CYS A 133 -6.27 -3.94 6.82
N ILE A 134 -5.48 -3.49 5.84
CA ILE A 134 -6.01 -2.89 4.59
C ILE A 134 -6.91 -3.91 3.88
N LYS A 135 -6.46 -5.16 3.78
CA LYS A 135 -7.26 -6.26 3.21
C LYS A 135 -8.57 -6.46 3.96
N ARG A 136 -8.54 -6.41 5.30
CA ARG A 136 -9.72 -6.56 6.14
C ARG A 136 -10.72 -5.43 5.91
N TYR A 137 -10.27 -4.18 5.82
CA TYR A 137 -11.16 -3.06 5.50
C TYR A 137 -11.73 -3.16 4.07
N CYS A 138 -10.98 -3.75 3.13
CA CYS A 138 -11.49 -4.00 1.78
C CYS A 138 -12.65 -5.02 1.75
N ASP A 139 -12.68 -6.02 2.64
CA ASP A 139 -13.60 -7.17 2.53
C ASP A 139 -14.57 -7.38 3.70
N ILE A 140 -14.46 -6.59 4.77
CA ILE A 140 -15.32 -6.71 5.95
C ILE A 140 -16.80 -6.57 5.66
N LYS A 141 -17.61 -7.50 6.18
CA LYS A 141 -19.08 -7.50 6.05
C LYS A 141 -19.76 -6.71 7.17
N ALA A 142 -19.19 -5.56 7.48
CA ALA A 142 -19.72 -4.57 8.40
C ALA A 142 -19.52 -3.17 7.79
N PRO A 143 -20.43 -2.21 8.01
CA PRO A 143 -20.23 -0.83 7.60
C PRO A 143 -19.14 -0.15 8.44
N VAL A 144 -18.33 0.71 7.82
CA VAL A 144 -17.22 1.41 8.47
C VAL A 144 -17.30 2.91 8.20
N ILE A 145 -17.30 3.70 9.27
CA ILE A 145 -17.15 5.16 9.21
C ILE A 145 -15.75 5.52 9.67
N SER A 146 -14.96 6.16 8.82
CA SER A 146 -13.60 6.61 9.15
C SER A 146 -13.57 8.12 9.34
N VAL A 147 -12.88 8.60 10.38
CA VAL A 147 -12.70 10.02 10.68
C VAL A 147 -11.22 10.32 10.80
N ILE A 148 -10.66 11.03 9.81
CA ILE A 148 -9.29 11.55 9.84
C ILE A 148 -9.33 12.91 10.52
N HIS A 149 -8.87 12.97 11.76
CA HIS A 149 -9.01 14.17 12.59
C HIS A 149 -7.68 14.84 12.95
N GLY A 150 -6.55 14.22 12.62
CA GLY A 150 -5.23 14.83 12.78
C GLY A 150 -4.33 14.57 11.58
N PHE A 151 -3.23 13.86 11.80
CA PHE A 151 -2.30 13.46 10.74
C PHE A 151 -2.55 11.99 10.37
N GLY A 152 -2.61 11.68 9.08
CA GLY A 152 -2.68 10.34 8.53
C GLY A 152 -1.32 9.95 7.95
N GLY A 153 -0.46 9.32 8.76
CA GLY A 153 0.85 8.87 8.33
C GLY A 153 0.83 7.57 7.50
N SER A 154 0.91 7.70 6.18
CA SER A 154 1.23 6.62 5.24
C SER A 154 0.36 5.35 5.41
N GLY A 155 0.95 4.17 5.19
CA GLY A 155 0.28 2.88 5.36
C GLY A 155 -0.21 2.63 6.80
N GLY A 156 0.36 3.29 7.81
CA GLY A 156 -0.09 3.16 9.20
C GLY A 156 -1.47 3.77 9.45
N ALA A 157 -1.78 4.89 8.79
CA ALA A 157 -3.12 5.48 8.79
C ALA A 157 -4.10 4.66 7.94
N LEU A 158 -3.67 4.28 6.72
CA LEU A 158 -4.51 3.51 5.79
C LEU A 158 -4.92 2.14 6.37
N ALA A 159 -4.06 1.53 7.19
CA ALA A 159 -4.39 0.30 7.93
C ALA A 159 -5.50 0.46 8.98
N MET A 160 -5.98 1.68 9.25
CA MET A 160 -7.12 1.95 10.14
C MET A 160 -8.28 2.64 9.41
N GLN A 161 -8.21 2.76 8.08
CA GLN A 161 -9.20 3.47 7.27
C GLN A 161 -10.10 2.51 6.51
N GLY A 162 -11.38 2.47 6.87
CA GLY A 162 -12.44 1.93 6.03
C GLY A 162 -12.84 2.90 4.92
N HIS A 163 -13.47 2.37 3.86
CA HIS A 163 -13.76 3.13 2.63
C HIS A 163 -15.27 3.35 2.35
N ASP A 164 -16.17 3.05 3.30
CA ASP A 164 -17.62 3.23 3.08
C ASP A 164 -18.06 4.68 3.22
N ARG A 165 -17.70 5.30 4.34
CA ARG A 165 -17.87 6.73 4.59
C ARG A 165 -16.63 7.26 5.29
N VAL A 166 -15.96 8.23 4.66
CA VAL A 166 -14.73 8.83 5.15
C VAL A 166 -14.94 10.32 5.34
N PHE A 167 -14.74 10.76 6.57
CA PHE A 167 -14.71 12.16 6.98
C PHE A 167 -13.27 12.59 7.24
N MET A 168 -12.95 13.83 6.91
CA MET A 168 -11.67 14.44 7.25
C MET A 168 -11.88 15.85 7.77
N LEU A 169 -11.26 16.22 8.89
CA LEU A 169 -11.30 17.61 9.36
C LEU A 169 -10.56 18.53 8.39
N GLU A 170 -11.01 19.77 8.23
CA GLU A 170 -10.53 20.68 7.17
C GLU A 170 -9.02 20.94 7.19
N ASN A 171 -8.40 20.97 8.38
CA ASN A 171 -6.97 21.19 8.53
C ASN A 171 -6.19 19.90 8.81
N ALA A 172 -6.86 18.74 8.83
CA ALA A 172 -6.19 17.45 8.88
C ALA A 172 -5.35 17.25 7.61
N MET A 173 -4.38 16.35 7.70
CA MET A 173 -3.49 16.02 6.59
C MET A 173 -3.29 14.51 6.54
N GLU A 174 -3.21 13.93 5.35
CA GLU A 174 -2.84 12.53 5.18
C GLU A 174 -1.82 12.43 4.05
N SER A 175 -0.70 11.76 4.30
CA SER A 175 0.45 11.79 3.41
C SER A 175 1.10 10.41 3.30
N VAL A 176 1.63 10.12 2.13
CA VAL A 176 2.39 8.88 1.86
C VAL A 176 3.71 8.80 2.65
N ILE A 177 4.25 9.93 3.08
CA ILE A 177 5.48 10.06 3.87
C ILE A 177 5.50 11.42 4.58
N SER A 178 6.30 11.57 5.65
CA SER A 178 6.54 12.89 6.24
C SER A 178 7.29 13.82 5.27
N PRO A 179 7.06 15.15 5.32
CA PRO A 179 7.77 16.09 4.47
C PRO A 179 9.29 16.04 4.69
N GLU A 180 9.76 15.83 5.92
CA GLU A 180 11.19 15.74 6.25
C GLU A 180 11.85 14.53 5.59
N SER A 181 11.23 13.36 5.70
CA SER A 181 11.74 12.16 5.05
C SER A 181 11.62 12.27 3.53
N ALA A 182 10.62 13.00 3.02
CA ALA A 182 10.51 13.26 1.60
C ALA A 182 11.69 14.07 1.05
N ILE A 183 12.05 15.15 1.74
CA ILE A 183 13.17 16.03 1.38
C ILE A 183 14.48 15.25 1.30
N ARG A 184 14.74 14.37 2.28
CA ARG A 184 15.94 13.51 2.29
C ARG A 184 16.04 12.56 1.08
N ILE A 185 14.94 12.30 0.38
CA ILE A 185 14.90 11.42 -0.80
C ILE A 185 14.88 12.23 -2.09
N THR A 186 13.95 13.18 -2.24
CA THR A 186 13.69 13.87 -3.51
C THR A 186 14.42 15.21 -3.66
N MET A 187 14.98 15.74 -2.56
CA MET A 187 15.67 17.02 -2.49
C MET A 187 17.01 16.90 -1.75
N ASN A 188 17.64 15.71 -1.84
CA ASN A 188 18.86 15.42 -1.11
C ASN A 188 20.06 16.26 -1.56
N ARG A 189 20.07 16.73 -2.80
CA ARG A 189 21.12 17.60 -3.36
C ARG A 189 21.03 18.99 -2.76
N GLU A 190 19.82 19.53 -2.68
CA GLU A 190 19.51 20.81 -2.05
C GLU A 190 19.90 20.78 -0.57
N LEU A 191 19.51 19.70 0.14
CA LEU A 191 19.89 19.50 1.54
C LEU A 191 21.42 19.39 1.71
N ALA A 192 22.11 18.65 0.84
CA ALA A 192 23.57 18.52 0.86
C ALA A 192 24.30 19.82 0.48
N ALA A 193 23.66 20.70 -0.29
CA ALA A 193 24.15 22.04 -0.62
C ALA A 193 23.94 23.06 0.51
N GLY A 194 23.36 22.65 1.65
CA GLY A 194 23.18 23.49 2.83
C GLY A 194 21.83 24.21 2.91
N THR A 195 20.89 23.95 2.00
CA THR A 195 19.54 24.53 2.11
C THR A 195 18.85 24.00 3.38
N PRO A 196 18.37 24.88 4.28
CA PRO A 196 17.72 24.47 5.51
C PRO A 196 16.46 23.63 5.26
N MET A 197 16.24 22.61 6.09
CA MET A 197 15.03 21.75 6.04
C MET A 197 13.74 22.58 6.05
N SER A 198 13.69 23.64 6.87
CA SER A 198 12.52 24.52 7.00
C SER A 198 12.14 25.22 5.69
N GLU A 199 13.11 25.54 4.84
CA GLU A 199 12.85 26.18 3.54
C GLU A 199 12.34 25.19 2.50
N LEU A 200 12.67 23.90 2.67
CA LEU A 200 12.26 22.82 1.76
C LEU A 200 10.89 22.22 2.12
N ILE A 201 10.43 22.39 3.37
CA ILE A 201 9.12 21.86 3.83
C ILE A 201 7.95 22.32 2.94
N PRO A 202 7.80 23.62 2.59
CA PRO A 202 6.70 24.04 1.72
C PRO A 202 6.71 23.35 0.36
N LEU A 203 7.90 23.17 -0.24
CA LEU A 203 8.07 22.47 -1.52
C LEU A 203 7.71 20.98 -1.42
N ALA A 204 8.07 20.35 -0.31
CA ALA A 204 7.73 18.95 -0.06
C ALA A 204 6.22 18.77 0.14
N LEU A 205 5.57 19.68 0.87
CA LEU A 205 4.13 19.66 1.06
C LEU A 205 3.37 19.86 -0.25
N ASP A 206 3.82 20.80 -1.09
CA ASP A 206 3.25 21.02 -2.42
C ASP A 206 3.41 19.78 -3.31
N MET A 207 4.56 19.11 -3.28
CA MET A 207 4.78 17.85 -3.99
C MET A 207 3.92 16.69 -3.47
N LEU A 208 3.71 16.61 -2.15
CA LEU A 208 3.01 15.49 -1.51
C LEU A 208 1.48 15.63 -1.56
N HIS A 209 0.94 16.84 -1.76
CA HIS A 209 -0.50 17.14 -1.75
C HIS A 209 -1.30 16.47 -0.60
N PRO A 210 -0.92 16.67 0.68
CA PRO A 210 -1.53 15.94 1.80
C PRO A 210 -2.87 16.52 2.29
N GLU A 211 -3.39 17.57 1.64
CA GLU A 211 -4.56 18.30 2.09
C GLU A 211 -5.91 17.60 1.85
N ALA A 212 -6.88 17.85 2.74
CA ALA A 212 -8.21 17.24 2.69
C ALA A 212 -8.96 17.46 1.37
N GLU A 213 -8.74 18.62 0.72
CA GLU A 213 -9.32 18.95 -0.58
C GLU A 213 -8.86 17.99 -1.66
N HIS A 214 -7.56 17.69 -1.70
CA HIS A 214 -6.99 16.74 -2.63
C HIS A 214 -7.50 15.32 -2.35
N LEU A 215 -7.50 14.89 -1.08
CA LEU A 215 -8.03 13.56 -0.71
C LEU A 215 -9.50 13.39 -1.09
N LYS A 216 -10.30 14.46 -1.02
CA LYS A 216 -11.69 14.45 -1.50
C LYS A 216 -11.78 14.37 -3.02
N GLU A 217 -10.96 15.14 -3.73
CA GLU A 217 -10.91 15.15 -5.19
C GLU A 217 -10.60 13.76 -5.77
N ILE A 218 -9.65 13.04 -5.16
CA ILE A 218 -9.25 11.69 -5.59
C ILE A 218 -10.18 10.58 -5.05
N GLY A 219 -11.17 10.94 -4.24
CA GLY A 219 -12.19 10.04 -3.71
C GLY A 219 -11.82 9.27 -2.45
N MET A 220 -10.66 9.51 -1.83
CA MET A 220 -10.29 8.91 -0.54
C MET A 220 -11.18 9.44 0.60
N VAL A 221 -11.62 10.69 0.52
CA VAL A 221 -12.49 11.37 1.50
C VAL A 221 -13.84 11.72 0.86
N ASP A 222 -14.95 11.53 1.56
CA ASP A 222 -16.28 11.95 1.06
C ASP A 222 -16.60 13.39 1.44
N TYR A 223 -16.37 13.72 2.71
CA TYR A 223 -16.77 15.00 3.27
C TYR A 223 -15.64 15.57 4.12
N ILE A 224 -15.34 16.84 3.84
CA ILE A 224 -14.49 17.67 4.67
C ILE A 224 -15.38 18.28 5.74
N LEU A 225 -15.00 18.10 7.00
CA LEU A 225 -15.70 18.62 8.16
C LEU A 225 -15.02 19.92 8.61
N PRO A 226 -15.76 21.02 8.79
CA PRO A 226 -15.20 22.31 9.13
C PRO A 226 -14.64 22.27 10.54
N GLU A 227 -13.55 23.00 10.76
CA GLU A 227 -13.01 23.22 12.09
C GLU A 227 -13.47 24.59 12.63
N PRO A 228 -13.39 24.77 13.96
CA PRO A 228 -13.61 26.06 14.61
C PRO A 228 -12.68 27.13 14.03
N LYS A 229 -13.12 28.40 14.02
CA LYS A 229 -12.27 29.54 13.63
C LYS A 229 -10.96 29.62 14.44
N ASN A 230 -10.97 29.14 15.68
CA ASN A 230 -9.79 29.11 16.54
C ASN A 230 -8.93 27.85 16.38
N GLY A 231 -9.25 26.97 15.43
CA GLY A 231 -8.62 25.67 15.18
C GLY A 231 -9.16 24.54 16.05
N ALA A 232 -9.06 23.29 15.56
CA ALA A 232 -9.47 22.12 16.35
C ALA A 232 -8.66 21.92 17.65
N ASN A 233 -7.54 22.61 17.81
CA ASN A 233 -6.74 22.63 19.04
C ASN A 233 -7.30 23.52 20.15
N LYS A 234 -8.30 24.38 19.86
CA LYS A 234 -8.89 25.31 20.84
C LYS A 234 -10.41 25.17 20.97
N GLY A 235 -11.09 24.57 19.99
CA GLY A 235 -12.55 24.45 19.95
C GLY A 235 -13.07 23.02 20.06
N TYR A 236 -12.61 22.22 21.03
CA TYR A 236 -12.95 20.80 21.13
C TYR A 236 -14.46 20.51 21.09
N ARG A 237 -15.28 21.31 21.79
CA ARG A 237 -16.74 21.12 21.83
C ARG A 237 -17.39 21.24 20.44
N GLU A 238 -16.93 22.19 19.65
CA GLU A 238 -17.43 22.40 18.29
C GLU A 238 -16.98 21.26 17.37
N VAL A 239 -15.71 20.82 17.46
CA VAL A 239 -15.21 19.66 16.70
C VAL A 239 -15.98 18.39 17.03
N ILE A 240 -16.15 18.10 18.33
CA ILE A 240 -16.92 16.94 18.82
C ILE A 240 -18.33 16.96 18.23
N LYS A 241 -19.00 18.12 18.29
CA LYS A 241 -20.35 18.27 17.74
C LYS A 241 -20.37 18.00 16.23
N THR A 242 -19.48 18.63 15.46
CA THR A 242 -19.39 18.45 14.01
C THR A 242 -19.16 16.98 13.62
N VAL A 243 -18.26 16.30 14.32
CA VAL A 243 -17.96 14.88 14.08
C VAL A 243 -19.14 13.99 14.47
N ARG A 244 -19.75 14.23 15.64
CA ARG A 244 -20.93 13.48 16.09
C ARG A 244 -22.09 13.62 15.12
N ASP A 245 -22.40 14.84 14.68
CA ASP A 245 -23.49 15.12 13.74
C ASP A 245 -23.28 14.39 12.40
N ALA A 246 -22.04 14.34 11.91
CA ALA A 246 -21.68 13.64 10.67
C ALA A 246 -21.82 12.12 10.79
N ILE A 247 -21.37 11.54 11.92
CA ILE A 247 -21.49 10.10 12.19
C ILE A 247 -22.97 9.73 12.37
N SER A 248 -23.71 10.47 13.21
CA SER A 248 -25.14 10.29 13.46
C SER A 248 -25.96 10.33 12.17
N ALA A 249 -25.70 11.32 11.30
CA ALA A 249 -26.36 11.43 10.01
C ALA A 249 -26.09 10.20 9.12
N THR A 250 -24.87 9.69 9.13
CA THR A 250 -24.49 8.49 8.35
C THR A 250 -25.16 7.24 8.92
N LEU A 251 -25.10 7.04 10.23
CA LEU A 251 -25.75 5.89 10.89
C LEU A 251 -27.27 5.90 10.67
N SER A 252 -27.89 7.08 10.70
CA SER A 252 -29.32 7.25 10.39
C SER A 252 -29.65 6.94 8.92
N GLU A 253 -28.71 7.12 7.99
CA GLU A 253 -28.86 6.71 6.58
C GLU A 253 -28.76 5.19 6.40
N TRP A 254 -28.01 4.52 7.27
CA TRP A 254 -27.72 3.09 7.15
C TRP A 254 -28.67 2.21 7.94
N THR A 255 -29.17 2.69 9.07
CA THR A 255 -30.01 1.91 9.96
C THR A 255 -31.49 2.11 9.66
N TYR A 256 -32.29 1.08 9.98
CA TYR A 256 -33.74 1.20 10.07
C TYR A 256 -34.14 1.27 11.54
N LYS A 257 -35.34 1.78 11.82
CA LYS A 257 -35.95 1.74 13.15
C LYS A 257 -37.01 0.64 13.17
N ASP A 258 -36.88 -0.32 14.08
CA ASP A 258 -37.88 -1.35 14.30
C ASP A 258 -39.16 -0.72 14.89
N SER A 259 -40.31 -1.07 14.31
CA SER A 259 -41.59 -0.49 14.71
C SER A 259 -42.14 -1.03 16.03
N LYS A 260 -41.71 -2.23 16.45
CA LYS A 260 -42.16 -2.90 17.67
C LYS A 260 -41.24 -2.63 18.85
N THR A 261 -39.92 -2.74 18.66
CA THR A 261 -38.94 -2.53 19.74
C THR A 261 -38.45 -1.08 19.81
N GLY A 262 -38.61 -0.32 18.74
CA GLY A 262 -38.06 1.04 18.62
C GLY A 262 -36.55 1.08 18.41
N GLU A 263 -35.88 -0.07 18.40
CA GLU A 263 -34.43 -0.19 18.24
C GLU A 263 -33.98 0.12 16.82
N ARG A 264 -32.72 0.55 16.67
CA ARG A 264 -32.12 0.78 15.37
C ARG A 264 -31.16 -0.34 15.02
N GLY A 265 -31.23 -0.82 13.78
CA GLY A 265 -30.39 -1.92 13.31
C GLY A 265 -30.01 -1.82 11.85
N LEU A 266 -29.12 -2.71 11.41
CA LEU A 266 -28.71 -2.85 10.01
C LEU A 266 -29.40 -4.05 9.37
N THR A 267 -29.93 -3.86 8.16
CA THR A 267 -30.40 -5.00 7.36
C THR A 267 -29.23 -5.63 6.61
N ARG A 268 -29.28 -6.95 6.41
CA ARG A 268 -28.30 -7.67 5.59
C ARG A 268 -28.16 -7.06 4.19
N ARG A 269 -29.28 -6.68 3.57
CA ARG A 269 -29.32 -6.03 2.25
C ARG A 269 -28.56 -4.71 2.22
N LYS A 270 -28.66 -3.89 3.28
CA LYS A 270 -27.94 -2.62 3.37
C LYS A 270 -26.43 -2.84 3.56
N ILE A 271 -26.04 -3.81 4.39
CA ILE A 271 -24.62 -4.22 4.53
C ILE A 271 -24.05 -4.66 3.18
N ASP A 272 -24.75 -5.55 2.46
CA ASP A 272 -24.29 -6.04 1.15
C ASP A 272 -24.31 -4.95 0.07
N GLN A 273 -25.14 -3.90 0.23
CA GLN A 273 -25.05 -2.71 -0.62
C GLN A 273 -23.77 -1.91 -0.30
N ILE A 274 -23.52 -1.59 0.97
CA ILE A 274 -22.37 -0.80 1.42
C ILE A 274 -21.07 -1.48 0.99
N VAL A 275 -20.91 -2.79 1.23
CA VAL A 275 -19.72 -3.55 0.83
C VAL A 275 -19.49 -3.52 -0.69
N ARG A 276 -20.56 -3.58 -1.50
CA ARG A 276 -20.43 -3.47 -2.96
C ARG A 276 -20.03 -2.07 -3.40
N ASP A 277 -20.58 -1.05 -2.75
CA ASP A 277 -20.26 0.35 -3.05
C ASP A 277 -18.81 0.66 -2.64
N ARG A 278 -18.33 0.10 -1.52
CA ARG A 278 -16.93 0.13 -1.08
C ARG A 278 -15.98 -0.41 -2.15
N TYR A 279 -16.24 -1.62 -2.63
CA TYR A 279 -15.38 -2.26 -3.63
C TYR A 279 -15.29 -1.39 -4.89
N ARG A 280 -16.44 -0.88 -5.39
CA ARG A 280 -16.44 0.03 -6.54
C ARG A 280 -15.62 1.29 -6.28
N ARG A 281 -15.79 1.92 -5.11
CA ARG A 281 -15.02 3.11 -4.74
C ARG A 281 -13.52 2.83 -4.74
N ILE A 282 -13.07 1.73 -4.15
CA ILE A 282 -11.65 1.38 -4.11
C ILE A 282 -11.09 1.14 -5.52
N MET A 283 -11.86 0.48 -6.40
CA MET A 283 -11.47 0.30 -7.80
C MET A 283 -11.41 1.62 -8.59
N ASP A 284 -12.08 2.67 -8.10
CA ASP A 284 -12.17 4.00 -8.72
C ASP A 284 -11.01 4.93 -8.34
N TYR A 285 -10.16 4.56 -7.38
CA TYR A 285 -8.98 5.35 -7.06
C TYR A 285 -8.07 5.51 -8.30
N GLY A 286 -7.81 6.77 -8.67
CA GLY A 286 -7.05 7.15 -9.86
C GLY A 286 -7.82 7.06 -11.18
N LYS A 287 -9.16 7.21 -11.20
CA LYS A 287 -10.06 7.10 -12.39
C LYS A 287 -9.36 7.31 -13.76
N PHE A 288 -9.38 6.30 -14.61
CA PHE A 288 -8.81 6.34 -15.97
C PHE A 288 -9.86 6.61 -17.06
N GLU A 289 -9.46 7.24 -18.17
CA GLU A 289 -10.23 7.40 -19.41
C GLU A 289 -10.49 6.03 -20.09
N GLY A 290 -11.64 5.86 -20.75
CA GLY A 290 -12.10 4.58 -21.30
C GLY A 290 -13.11 3.81 -20.43
N ARG A 291 -13.40 4.30 -19.21
CA ARG A 291 -14.55 3.81 -18.42
C ARG A 291 -15.87 4.26 -19.06
N VAL A 292 -16.54 3.36 -19.79
CA VAL A 292 -18.01 3.38 -19.91
C VAL A 292 -18.58 2.86 -18.58
N VAL A 293 -18.60 3.71 -17.57
CA VAL A 293 -19.38 3.50 -16.36
C VAL A 293 -20.36 4.65 -16.30
N GLY A 294 -21.58 4.43 -16.81
CA GLY A 294 -22.61 5.48 -16.83
C GLY A 294 -23.58 5.50 -18.00
N SER A 295 -23.95 4.37 -18.61
CA SER A 295 -25.15 4.34 -19.47
C SER A 295 -26.26 3.51 -18.83
N LEU A 296 -27.52 3.86 -19.13
CA LEU A 296 -28.76 3.15 -18.73
C LEU A 296 -28.72 1.63 -18.97
N HIS A 297 -27.74 1.14 -19.74
CA HIS A 297 -27.43 -0.27 -19.95
C HIS A 297 -26.99 -1.01 -18.67
N ASP A 298 -26.28 -0.35 -17.74
CA ASP A 298 -25.81 -0.97 -16.49
C ASP A 298 -26.94 -1.28 -15.49
N PHE A 299 -28.06 -0.57 -15.62
CA PHE A 299 -29.27 -0.87 -14.86
C PHE A 299 -29.93 -2.18 -15.34
N TRP A 300 -29.82 -2.49 -16.63
CA TRP A 300 -30.41 -3.69 -17.24
C TRP A 300 -29.50 -4.93 -17.20
N THR A 301 -28.17 -4.77 -17.16
CA THR A 301 -27.23 -5.89 -16.91
C THR A 301 -27.30 -6.43 -15.49
N ARG A 302 -27.87 -5.69 -14.52
CA ARG A 302 -28.17 -6.18 -13.16
C ARG A 302 -29.06 -7.43 -13.11
N PHE A 303 -29.85 -7.69 -14.15
CA PHE A 303 -30.77 -8.83 -14.22
C PHE A 303 -30.34 -9.92 -15.20
N ARG A 304 -29.23 -9.73 -15.93
CA ARG A 304 -28.74 -10.70 -16.91
C ARG A 304 -27.35 -11.17 -16.51
N LYS A 305 -27.18 -12.50 -16.36
CA LYS A 305 -25.88 -13.19 -16.29
C LYS A 305 -25.09 -12.96 -17.59
N ARG A 306 -24.57 -11.75 -17.81
CA ARG A 306 -23.65 -11.45 -18.90
C ARG A 306 -22.35 -10.95 -18.31
N GLU A 307 -21.26 -11.59 -18.74
CA GLU A 307 -19.90 -11.25 -18.40
C GLU A 307 -19.62 -9.76 -18.72
N PRO A 308 -18.75 -9.10 -17.93
CA PRO A 308 -18.36 -7.72 -18.23
C PRO A 308 -17.85 -7.63 -19.67
N LYS A 309 -18.29 -6.62 -20.44
CA LYS A 309 -17.86 -6.40 -21.83
C LYS A 309 -16.34 -6.52 -21.96
N GLU A 310 -15.90 -7.25 -22.99
CA GLU A 310 -14.50 -7.42 -23.37
C GLU A 310 -13.80 -6.06 -23.42
N TYR A 311 -12.83 -5.87 -22.54
CA TYR A 311 -11.81 -4.87 -22.75
C TYR A 311 -10.90 -5.47 -23.82
N MET A 312 -10.88 -4.93 -25.04
CA MET A 312 -9.83 -5.29 -26.00
C MET A 312 -8.52 -4.83 -25.37
N GLN A 313 -7.73 -5.80 -24.90
CA GLN A 313 -6.41 -5.54 -24.38
C GLN A 313 -5.51 -5.28 -25.58
N ASP A 314 -4.82 -4.14 -25.57
CA ASP A 314 -3.67 -3.94 -26.45
C ASP A 314 -2.58 -4.93 -26.01
N LEU A 315 -2.60 -6.11 -26.62
CA LEU A 315 -1.55 -7.11 -26.49
C LEU A 315 -0.41 -6.69 -27.41
N THR A 316 0.73 -6.37 -26.82
CA THR A 316 1.97 -6.14 -27.57
C THR A 316 2.86 -7.35 -27.35
N PHE A 317 3.09 -8.13 -28.40
CA PHE A 317 4.15 -9.13 -28.36
C PHE A 317 5.48 -8.38 -28.32
N VAL A 318 6.23 -8.58 -27.25
CA VAL A 318 7.52 -7.94 -27.07
C VAL A 318 8.56 -9.03 -27.17
N ASP A 319 9.40 -8.96 -28.19
CA ASP A 319 10.63 -9.74 -28.16
C ASP A 319 11.52 -9.16 -27.06
N VAL A 320 11.52 -9.83 -25.91
CA VAL A 320 12.30 -9.48 -24.72
C VAL A 320 13.80 -9.46 -25.05
N ASN A 321 14.24 -10.21 -26.05
CA ASN A 321 15.64 -10.24 -26.48
C ASN A 321 15.99 -9.07 -27.41
N GLU A 322 15.05 -8.50 -28.17
CA GLU A 322 15.30 -7.34 -29.06
C GLU A 322 14.99 -5.99 -28.41
N ALA A 323 13.99 -5.92 -27.52
CA ALA A 323 13.36 -4.69 -27.07
C ALA A 323 14.28 -3.65 -26.38
N ASN A 324 15.50 -4.03 -25.95
CA ASN A 324 16.54 -3.07 -25.54
C ASN A 324 17.97 -3.65 -25.52
N LEU A 325 18.41 -4.25 -26.64
CA LEU A 325 19.79 -4.73 -26.81
C LEU A 325 20.88 -3.67 -26.56
N LYS A 326 20.60 -2.37 -26.60
CA LYS A 326 21.61 -1.31 -26.42
C LYS A 326 22.03 -1.08 -24.96
N ILE A 327 21.07 -0.91 -24.03
CA ILE A 327 21.36 -0.63 -22.60
C ILE A 327 21.97 -1.88 -21.96
N SER A 328 21.35 -3.04 -22.20
CA SER A 328 21.85 -4.34 -21.76
C SER A 328 23.28 -4.60 -22.26
N LYS A 329 23.59 -4.39 -23.54
CA LYS A 329 24.95 -4.63 -24.07
C LYS A 329 25.96 -3.63 -23.55
N GLU A 330 25.69 -2.33 -23.51
CA GLU A 330 26.67 -1.34 -23.02
C GLU A 330 26.96 -1.50 -21.53
N GLU A 331 25.93 -1.81 -20.73
CA GLU A 331 26.09 -2.03 -19.30
C GLU A 331 26.72 -3.40 -19.01
N PHE A 332 26.36 -4.44 -19.76
CA PHE A 332 27.03 -5.74 -19.73
C PHE A 332 28.50 -5.64 -20.16
N GLN A 333 28.82 -4.85 -21.18
CA GLN A 333 30.18 -4.63 -21.65
C GLN A 333 31.00 -3.86 -20.62
N LYS A 334 30.47 -2.75 -20.07
CA LYS A 334 31.10 -2.00 -18.96
C LYS A 334 31.29 -2.86 -17.71
N ARG A 335 30.36 -3.77 -17.41
CA ARG A 335 30.47 -4.71 -16.28
C ARG A 335 31.52 -5.79 -16.53
N LYS A 336 31.61 -6.30 -17.77
CA LYS A 336 32.63 -7.26 -18.22
C LYS A 336 34.03 -6.63 -18.25
N GLU A 337 34.13 -5.32 -18.48
CA GLU A 337 35.38 -4.55 -18.42
C GLU A 337 35.82 -4.22 -16.98
N LYS A 338 34.88 -4.08 -16.04
CA LYS A 338 35.18 -3.91 -14.60
C LYS A 338 35.57 -5.22 -13.89
N GLY A 339 35.23 -6.38 -14.45
CA GLY A 339 35.72 -7.69 -14.00
C GLY A 339 37.07 -8.00 -14.61
N THR A 340 38.12 -8.05 -13.78
CA THR A 340 39.41 -8.63 -14.17
C THR A 340 39.20 -10.06 -14.67
N LYS A 341 39.38 -10.28 -15.99
CA LYS A 341 39.20 -11.59 -16.61
C LYS A 341 39.96 -12.67 -15.81
N GLY A 342 39.23 -13.65 -15.26
CA GLY A 342 39.78 -14.87 -14.67
C GLY A 342 39.91 -14.90 -13.14
N LEU A 343 39.47 -13.88 -12.39
CA LEU A 343 39.58 -13.83 -10.93
C LEU A 343 38.26 -14.05 -10.15
N GLY A 344 37.11 -14.15 -10.84
CA GLY A 344 35.80 -14.26 -10.21
C GLY A 344 35.26 -12.94 -9.63
N VAL A 345 33.99 -12.93 -9.23
CA VAL A 345 33.30 -11.80 -8.58
C VAL A 345 33.51 -11.85 -7.07
N MET A 346 34.00 -10.76 -6.49
CA MET A 346 34.12 -10.63 -5.04
C MET A 346 32.77 -10.32 -4.40
N CYS A 347 32.30 -11.22 -3.53
CA CYS A 347 31.08 -11.01 -2.75
C CYS A 347 31.26 -10.00 -1.60
N GLU A 348 32.51 -9.69 -1.24
CA GLU A 348 32.83 -8.73 -0.20
C GLU A 348 32.45 -7.33 -0.67
N ARG A 349 31.41 -6.77 -0.05
CA ARG A 349 31.14 -5.33 -0.15
C ARG A 349 31.72 -4.68 1.11
N VAL A 350 32.78 -3.92 0.92
CA VAL A 350 33.27 -2.95 1.91
C VAL A 350 32.16 -1.92 2.10
N GLU A 351 31.88 -1.50 3.33
CA GLU A 351 31.01 -0.36 3.58
C GLU A 351 31.51 0.82 2.75
N ALA A 352 30.71 1.27 1.77
CA ALA A 352 31.09 2.43 0.98
C ALA A 352 31.03 3.66 1.89
N GLU A 353 32.19 4.27 2.14
CA GLU A 353 32.31 5.52 2.92
C GLU A 353 31.50 6.67 2.29
N GLU A 354 31.14 6.58 1.01
CA GLU A 354 30.29 7.55 0.32
C GLU A 354 29.12 6.93 -0.47
N LYS A 355 27.91 7.43 -0.14
CA LYS A 355 26.74 7.63 -1.00
C LYS A 355 25.92 6.41 -1.48
N THR A 356 24.70 6.38 -0.95
CA THR A 356 23.41 6.04 -1.61
C THR A 356 22.95 4.59 -1.72
N THR A 357 23.77 3.57 -1.57
CA THR A 357 23.25 2.19 -1.40
C THR A 357 23.67 1.70 -0.02
N PHE A 358 22.81 0.95 0.66
CA PHE A 358 23.11 0.39 1.98
C PHE A 358 23.45 -1.10 1.79
N PRO A 359 24.61 -1.45 1.19
CA PRO A 359 24.98 -2.85 1.13
C PRO A 359 25.38 -3.29 2.55
N PRO A 360 24.79 -4.36 3.10
CA PRO A 360 25.31 -4.95 4.33
C PRO A 360 26.80 -5.27 4.16
N SER A 361 27.65 -4.92 5.14
CA SER A 361 29.08 -5.28 5.18
C SER A 361 29.30 -6.80 5.14
N GLY A 362 30.48 -7.21 4.68
CA GLY A 362 30.89 -8.62 4.58
C GLY A 362 30.49 -9.31 3.27
N GLY A 363 30.95 -10.54 3.07
CA GLY A 363 30.69 -11.34 1.88
C GLY A 363 31.16 -12.79 2.05
N CYS A 364 30.86 -13.64 1.08
CA CYS A 364 31.25 -15.05 1.11
C CYS A 364 32.59 -15.34 0.41
N GLY A 365 33.40 -14.31 0.16
CA GLY A 365 34.63 -14.42 -0.64
C GLY A 365 34.37 -14.44 -2.15
N THR A 366 35.24 -15.13 -2.89
CA THR A 366 35.25 -15.16 -4.36
C THR A 366 34.23 -16.13 -4.94
N ILE A 367 33.45 -15.64 -5.90
CA ILE A 367 32.46 -16.41 -6.66
C ILE A 367 32.96 -16.52 -8.10
N SER A 368 32.96 -17.72 -8.69
CA SER A 368 33.25 -17.87 -10.12
C SER A 368 32.21 -17.11 -10.97
N ASP A 369 32.64 -16.50 -12.08
CA ASP A 369 31.76 -15.75 -12.98
C ASP A 369 30.57 -16.59 -13.45
N GLU A 370 30.76 -17.89 -13.73
CA GLU A 370 29.66 -18.76 -14.16
C GLU A 370 28.57 -18.88 -13.10
N LYS A 371 28.94 -19.14 -11.84
CA LYS A 371 27.98 -19.25 -10.73
C LYS A 371 27.24 -17.93 -10.47
N TRP A 372 27.93 -16.80 -10.63
CA TRP A 372 27.33 -15.49 -10.47
C TRP A 372 26.28 -15.22 -11.56
N ILE A 373 26.64 -15.46 -12.83
CA ILE A 373 25.75 -15.27 -13.98
C ILE A 373 24.56 -16.24 -13.91
N GLN A 374 24.81 -17.52 -13.63
CA GLN A 374 23.76 -18.54 -13.51
C GLN A 374 22.77 -18.23 -12.39
N ASN A 375 23.22 -17.57 -11.32
CA ASN A 375 22.36 -17.12 -10.23
C ASN A 375 21.86 -15.68 -10.39
N PHE A 376 21.76 -15.17 -11.62
CA PHE A 376 21.25 -13.84 -11.91
C PHE A 376 21.96 -12.75 -11.08
N TYR A 377 23.28 -12.73 -11.17
CA TYR A 377 24.15 -11.73 -10.55
C TYR A 377 23.91 -11.57 -9.05
N ALA A 378 23.75 -12.70 -8.36
CA ALA A 378 23.63 -12.77 -6.92
C ALA A 378 24.48 -13.92 -6.37
N CYS A 379 25.02 -13.73 -5.16
CA CYS A 379 25.83 -14.73 -4.49
C CYS A 379 24.95 -15.95 -4.17
N PRO A 380 25.28 -17.17 -4.63
CA PRO A 380 24.50 -18.36 -4.29
C PRO A 380 24.49 -18.70 -2.79
N THR A 381 25.44 -18.15 -2.03
CA THR A 381 25.57 -18.41 -0.59
C THR A 381 24.78 -17.43 0.26
N CYS A 382 24.95 -16.12 0.07
CA CYS A 382 24.28 -15.10 0.89
C CYS A 382 23.18 -14.31 0.16
N GLY A 383 23.02 -14.51 -1.15
CA GLY A 383 22.01 -13.82 -1.95
C GLY A 383 22.31 -12.36 -2.31
N LYS A 384 23.37 -11.75 -1.73
CA LYS A 384 23.79 -10.38 -2.08
C LYS A 384 24.07 -10.29 -3.59
N GLY A 385 23.46 -9.33 -4.25
CA GLY A 385 23.46 -9.24 -5.70
C GLY A 385 23.31 -7.82 -6.24
N GLU A 386 23.29 -7.73 -7.56
CA GLU A 386 22.88 -6.52 -8.29
C GLU A 386 21.36 -6.49 -8.44
N TYR A 387 20.82 -5.31 -8.76
CA TYR A 387 19.44 -5.24 -9.24
C TYR A 387 19.34 -5.82 -10.65
N LEU A 388 18.24 -6.52 -10.91
CA LEU A 388 17.96 -7.10 -12.23
C LEU A 388 17.20 -6.10 -13.10
N ALA A 389 17.60 -6.03 -14.37
CA ALA A 389 16.81 -5.35 -15.39
C ALA A 389 15.49 -6.10 -15.62
N MET A 390 14.50 -5.43 -16.21
CA MET A 390 13.18 -6.02 -16.46
C MET A 390 13.25 -7.30 -17.29
N GLU A 391 14.10 -7.33 -18.31
CA GLU A 391 14.30 -8.46 -19.21
C GLU A 391 14.88 -9.67 -18.46
N GLU A 392 15.77 -9.41 -17.50
CA GLU A 392 16.36 -10.44 -16.65
C GLU A 392 15.33 -11.00 -15.68
N GLN A 393 14.45 -10.14 -15.15
CA GLN A 393 13.30 -10.57 -14.33
C GLN A 393 12.35 -11.47 -15.12
N ILE A 394 12.03 -11.10 -16.37
CA ILE A 394 11.17 -11.89 -17.26
C ILE A 394 11.83 -13.23 -17.57
N ARG A 395 13.09 -13.25 -18.01
CA ARG A 395 13.84 -14.48 -18.32
C ARG A 395 13.96 -15.41 -17.11
N LYS A 396 14.09 -14.85 -15.91
CA LYS A 396 14.22 -15.61 -14.68
C LYS A 396 12.97 -16.43 -14.38
N ILE A 397 11.77 -15.98 -14.75
CA ILE A 397 10.53 -16.62 -14.30
C ILE A 397 9.70 -17.24 -15.43
N LEU A 398 9.82 -16.75 -16.67
CA LEU A 398 9.01 -17.21 -17.81
C LEU A 398 9.80 -18.13 -18.76
N ASP A 399 9.08 -18.86 -19.60
CA ASP A 399 9.66 -19.60 -20.72
C ASP A 399 10.08 -18.63 -21.83
N GLU A 400 11.16 -18.97 -22.52
CA GLU A 400 11.69 -18.15 -23.61
C GLU A 400 10.65 -17.94 -24.72
N GLY A 401 10.52 -16.71 -25.19
CA GLY A 401 9.56 -16.34 -26.25
C GLY A 401 8.08 -16.33 -25.83
N SER A 402 7.74 -16.61 -24.56
CA SER A 402 6.34 -16.71 -24.13
C SER A 402 5.69 -15.38 -23.72
N PHE A 403 6.48 -14.35 -23.42
CA PHE A 403 5.98 -13.11 -22.83
C PHE A 403 5.24 -12.22 -23.85
N ALA A 404 4.01 -11.82 -23.50
CA ALA A 404 3.24 -10.81 -24.22
C ALA A 404 2.80 -9.71 -23.25
N GLU A 405 3.27 -8.49 -23.48
CA GLU A 405 3.00 -7.35 -22.60
C GLU A 405 1.57 -6.83 -22.82
N THR A 406 0.92 -6.50 -21.71
CA THR A 406 -0.38 -5.81 -21.66
C THR A 406 -0.19 -4.39 -21.12
N GLU A 407 -1.01 -3.45 -21.60
CA GLU A 407 -1.08 -2.09 -21.03
C GLU A 407 0.25 -1.30 -21.14
N ARG A 408 1.09 -1.60 -22.15
CA ARG A 408 2.40 -0.96 -22.37
C ARG A 408 2.29 0.57 -22.52
N ASN A 409 1.19 1.04 -23.09
CA ASN A 409 0.93 2.46 -23.38
C ASN A 409 0.11 3.18 -22.32
N LEU A 410 -0.27 2.50 -21.22
CA LEU A 410 -0.98 3.15 -20.13
C LEU A 410 -0.02 4.08 -19.38
N THR A 411 -0.36 5.36 -19.31
CA THR A 411 0.46 6.42 -18.69
C THR A 411 -0.41 7.33 -17.84
N LEU A 412 0.21 8.30 -17.15
CA LEU A 412 -0.51 9.29 -16.37
C LEU A 412 -1.50 10.10 -17.22
N ASN A 413 -1.23 10.31 -18.51
CA ASN A 413 -2.12 11.04 -19.41
C ASN A 413 -3.49 10.36 -19.58
N ASN A 414 -3.62 9.08 -19.21
CA ASN A 414 -4.88 8.36 -19.24
C ASN A 414 -5.70 8.51 -17.96
N ILE A 415 -5.22 9.22 -16.93
CA ILE A 415 -5.97 9.51 -15.71
C ILE A 415 -6.88 10.72 -15.95
N LYS A 416 -8.12 10.63 -15.49
CA LYS A 416 -9.06 11.75 -15.45
C LYS A 416 -8.60 12.75 -14.40
N ASP A 417 -8.30 13.95 -14.84
CA ASP A 417 -7.83 15.08 -14.03
C ASP A 417 -6.47 14.85 -13.36
N THR A 418 -5.41 15.17 -14.10
CA THR A 418 -4.01 15.07 -13.66
C THR A 418 -3.40 16.43 -13.36
N LYS A 419 -4.20 17.50 -13.27
CA LYS A 419 -3.68 18.87 -13.17
C LYS A 419 -2.70 19.04 -12.02
N ARG A 420 -2.99 18.44 -10.86
CA ARG A 420 -2.13 18.45 -9.67
C ARG A 420 -0.77 17.78 -9.89
N TYR A 421 -0.74 16.70 -10.66
CA TYR A 421 0.50 15.95 -10.96
C TYR A 421 1.20 16.44 -12.25
N SER A 422 0.74 17.55 -12.84
CA SER A 422 1.27 18.03 -14.12
C SER A 422 2.47 18.99 -13.99
N GLY A 423 3.02 19.14 -12.78
CA GLY A 423 4.14 20.03 -12.48
C GLY A 423 5.42 19.71 -13.25
N ASN A 424 6.18 20.74 -13.62
CA ASN A 424 7.38 20.63 -14.47
C ASN A 424 8.44 19.69 -13.87
N LYS A 425 8.63 19.71 -12.54
CA LYS A 425 9.58 18.81 -11.86
C LYS A 425 9.17 17.35 -12.04
N TYR A 426 7.91 16.99 -11.80
CA TYR A 426 7.48 15.60 -11.93
C TYR A 426 7.52 15.12 -13.38
N LYS A 427 7.09 15.93 -14.35
CA LYS A 427 7.24 15.64 -15.79
C LYS A 427 8.69 15.35 -16.19
N SER A 428 9.64 16.11 -15.66
CA SER A 428 11.06 15.89 -15.94
C SER A 428 11.59 14.58 -15.32
N VAL A 429 11.06 14.18 -14.16
CA VAL A 429 11.40 12.92 -13.49
C VAL A 429 10.84 11.74 -14.28
N LEU A 430 9.59 11.82 -14.74
CA LEU A 430 8.96 10.79 -15.58
C LEU A 430 9.70 10.59 -16.90
N LYS A 431 10.01 11.69 -17.61
CA LYS A 431 10.75 11.60 -18.87
C LYS A 431 12.10 10.90 -18.71
N LYS A 432 12.85 11.26 -17.65
CA LYS A 432 14.12 10.60 -17.33
C LYS A 432 13.94 9.13 -16.95
N ALA A 433 12.86 8.77 -16.28
CA ALA A 433 12.57 7.38 -15.93
C ALA A 433 12.22 6.56 -17.19
N GLU A 434 11.42 7.11 -18.10
CA GLU A 434 11.08 6.48 -19.39
C GLU A 434 12.31 6.25 -20.27
N GLU A 435 13.29 7.17 -20.25
CA GLU A 435 14.56 7.02 -21.00
C GLU A 435 15.44 5.88 -20.47
N ASN A 436 15.28 5.49 -19.20
CA ASN A 436 16.16 4.53 -18.52
C ASN A 436 15.47 3.21 -18.14
N SER A 437 14.20 3.00 -18.50
CA SER A 437 13.44 1.81 -18.12
C SER A 437 12.84 1.09 -19.33
N PHE A 438 12.42 -0.16 -19.13
CA PHE A 438 11.82 -0.98 -20.18
C PHE A 438 10.43 -0.49 -20.63
N SER A 439 9.70 0.14 -19.71
CA SER A 439 8.29 0.51 -19.87
C SER A 439 8.05 1.99 -19.56
N LYS A 440 6.83 2.48 -19.81
CA LYS A 440 6.41 3.84 -19.45
C LYS A 440 5.94 3.95 -18.00
N GLU A 441 6.10 2.88 -17.23
CA GLU A 441 5.73 2.79 -15.81
C GLU A 441 6.54 1.68 -15.13
N ALA A 442 6.77 1.82 -13.83
CA ALA A 442 7.42 0.91 -12.89
C ALA A 442 6.74 -0.47 -12.73
N LEU A 443 5.65 -0.75 -13.45
CA LEU A 443 5.07 -2.08 -13.50
C LEU A 443 4.93 -2.53 -14.95
N VAL A 444 5.51 -3.67 -15.25
CA VAL A 444 5.31 -4.40 -16.49
C VAL A 444 4.35 -5.55 -16.21
N THR A 445 3.30 -5.65 -17.03
CA THR A 445 2.26 -6.65 -16.89
C THR A 445 2.11 -7.40 -18.19
N GLY A 446 1.75 -8.67 -18.15
CA GLY A 446 1.55 -9.44 -19.37
C GLY A 446 1.13 -10.88 -19.10
N THR A 447 1.04 -11.65 -20.16
CA THR A 447 0.89 -13.12 -20.11
C THR A 447 2.21 -13.77 -20.45
N GLY A 448 2.41 -15.00 -19.98
CA GLY A 448 3.54 -15.84 -20.35
C GLY A 448 3.31 -17.28 -19.92
N THR A 449 4.31 -18.13 -20.10
CA THR A 449 4.25 -19.52 -19.61
C THR A 449 5.37 -19.81 -18.63
N ILE A 450 5.08 -20.67 -17.65
CA ILE A 450 6.06 -21.29 -16.76
C ILE A 450 5.95 -22.80 -16.97
N ASP A 451 6.98 -23.41 -17.55
CA ASP A 451 7.02 -24.82 -17.94
C ASP A 451 5.77 -25.22 -18.76
N GLY A 452 5.42 -24.38 -19.74
CA GLY A 452 4.29 -24.57 -20.65
C GLY A 452 2.92 -24.22 -20.07
N ARG A 453 2.82 -23.83 -18.80
CA ARG A 453 1.55 -23.42 -18.17
C ARG A 453 1.34 -21.91 -18.22
N GLU A 454 0.21 -21.46 -18.73
CA GLU A 454 -0.11 -20.03 -18.85
C GLU A 454 -0.21 -19.36 -17.47
N VAL A 455 0.35 -18.17 -17.34
CA VAL A 455 0.24 -17.30 -16.16
C VAL A 455 0.06 -15.84 -16.60
N VAL A 456 -0.50 -15.03 -15.71
CA VAL A 456 -0.40 -13.57 -15.82
C VAL A 456 0.70 -13.09 -14.88
N VAL A 457 1.54 -12.17 -15.34
CA VAL A 457 2.65 -11.61 -14.55
C VAL A 457 2.49 -10.11 -14.29
N ALA A 458 3.01 -9.67 -13.16
CA ALA A 458 3.15 -8.27 -12.77
C ALA A 458 4.53 -8.05 -12.14
N ILE A 459 5.47 -7.50 -12.90
CA ILE A 459 6.90 -7.40 -12.54
C ILE A 459 7.25 -5.92 -12.37
N SER A 460 7.79 -5.54 -11.22
CA SER A 460 8.20 -4.15 -10.97
C SER A 460 9.55 -3.83 -11.61
N ASP A 461 9.67 -2.65 -12.22
CA ASP A 461 10.92 -2.13 -12.78
C ASP A 461 11.56 -1.13 -11.82
N ILE A 462 12.65 -1.54 -11.17
CA ILE A 462 13.39 -0.70 -10.22
C ILE A 462 14.03 0.53 -10.89
N GLN A 463 14.32 0.47 -12.20
CA GLN A 463 14.94 1.57 -12.93
C GLN A 463 13.95 2.74 -13.13
N PHE A 464 12.65 2.45 -13.12
CA PHE A 464 11.61 3.48 -13.16
C PHE A 464 11.34 4.04 -11.75
N ILE A 465 12.00 5.15 -11.40
CA ILE A 465 11.79 5.89 -10.13
C ILE A 465 11.86 4.94 -8.91
N GLY A 466 12.87 4.06 -8.87
CA GLY A 466 13.04 3.11 -7.77
C GLY A 466 11.91 2.09 -7.66
N GLY A 467 11.26 1.73 -8.76
CA GLY A 467 10.14 0.79 -8.79
C GLY A 467 8.94 1.26 -7.98
N SER A 468 8.87 2.54 -7.66
CA SER A 468 7.80 3.09 -6.82
C SER A 468 6.46 2.99 -7.54
N PHE A 469 5.37 2.68 -6.82
CA PHE A 469 4.04 2.58 -7.41
C PHE A 469 3.26 3.90 -7.31
N GLY A 470 2.60 4.28 -8.40
CA GLY A 470 1.60 5.35 -8.46
C GLY A 470 0.27 4.83 -9.01
N ALA A 471 -0.61 5.73 -9.43
CA ALA A 471 -1.94 5.44 -9.96
C ALA A 471 -1.92 4.51 -11.17
N VAL A 472 -1.00 4.72 -12.12
CA VAL A 472 -0.87 3.90 -13.34
C VAL A 472 -0.40 2.49 -12.96
N PHE A 473 0.63 2.38 -12.12
CA PHE A 473 1.04 1.11 -11.53
C PHE A 473 -0.15 0.35 -10.92
N GLY A 474 -0.91 0.99 -10.03
CA GLY A 474 -2.05 0.37 -9.36
C GLY A 474 -3.16 -0.07 -10.33
N GLU A 475 -3.38 0.69 -11.40
CA GLU A 475 -4.32 0.31 -12.47
C GLU A 475 -3.81 -0.84 -13.33
N LYS A 476 -2.53 -0.86 -13.72
CA LYS A 476 -1.93 -2.01 -14.43
C LYS A 476 -2.04 -3.28 -13.59
N PHE A 477 -1.74 -3.21 -12.29
CA PHE A 477 -1.88 -4.34 -11.38
C PHE A 477 -3.34 -4.83 -11.26
N ARG A 478 -4.30 -3.91 -11.14
CA ARG A 478 -5.74 -4.24 -11.15
C ARG A 478 -6.14 -4.96 -12.44
N ARG A 479 -5.73 -4.44 -13.60
CA ARG A 479 -6.03 -5.02 -14.93
C ARG A 479 -5.39 -6.40 -15.11
N ALA A 480 -4.16 -6.59 -14.64
CA ALA A 480 -3.51 -7.90 -14.61
C ALA A 480 -4.27 -8.89 -13.73
N SER A 481 -4.71 -8.46 -12.54
CA SER A 481 -5.55 -9.29 -11.65
C SER A 481 -6.88 -9.68 -12.31
N GLU A 482 -7.53 -8.76 -13.01
CA GLU A 482 -8.75 -9.06 -13.77
C GLU A 482 -8.51 -9.99 -14.97
N LEU A 483 -7.37 -9.85 -15.64
CA LEU A 483 -6.98 -10.76 -16.72
C LEU A 483 -6.78 -12.19 -16.19
N ALA A 484 -6.07 -12.33 -15.07
CA ALA A 484 -5.89 -13.62 -14.39
C ALA A 484 -7.24 -14.23 -14.00
N TYR A 485 -8.16 -13.39 -13.48
CA TYR A 485 -9.52 -13.79 -13.14
C TYR A 485 -10.30 -14.32 -14.35
N ARG A 486 -10.25 -13.60 -15.48
CA ARG A 486 -10.98 -13.97 -16.72
C ARG A 486 -10.43 -15.24 -17.35
N LYS A 487 -9.11 -15.35 -17.47
CA LYS A 487 -8.42 -16.52 -18.02
C LYS A 487 -8.42 -17.72 -17.07
N ARG A 488 -8.69 -17.49 -15.77
CA ARG A 488 -8.58 -18.50 -14.69
C ARG A 488 -7.19 -19.12 -14.61
N VAL A 489 -6.17 -18.27 -14.70
CA VAL A 489 -4.76 -18.66 -14.60
C VAL A 489 -4.12 -17.98 -13.39
N PRO A 490 -3.02 -18.53 -12.83
CA PRO A 490 -2.33 -17.89 -11.71
C PRO A 490 -1.87 -16.48 -12.05
N LEU A 491 -1.91 -15.59 -11.06
CA LEU A 491 -1.23 -14.32 -11.09
C LEU A 491 0.11 -14.46 -10.35
N VAL A 492 1.21 -14.06 -10.99
CA VAL A 492 2.55 -14.02 -10.41
C VAL A 492 3.03 -12.58 -10.33
N SER A 493 3.40 -12.10 -9.16
CA SER A 493 4.08 -10.80 -9.04
C SER A 493 5.54 -10.95 -8.64
N VAL A 494 6.42 -10.15 -9.23
CA VAL A 494 7.81 -9.98 -8.77
C VAL A 494 8.00 -8.53 -8.35
N THR A 495 8.19 -8.32 -7.06
CA THR A 495 8.22 -6.98 -6.48
C THR A 495 9.65 -6.54 -6.21
N SER A 496 10.07 -5.53 -6.95
CA SER A 496 11.30 -4.77 -6.74
C SER A 496 10.93 -3.28 -6.70
N SER A 497 10.66 -2.77 -5.49
CA SER A 497 10.06 -1.46 -5.25
C SER A 497 10.55 -0.80 -3.95
N GLY A 498 10.84 0.50 -4.05
CA GLY A 498 11.04 1.41 -2.93
C GLY A 498 9.76 1.85 -2.20
N GLY A 499 8.58 1.41 -2.64
CA GLY A 499 7.29 1.74 -2.03
C GLY A 499 6.44 2.70 -2.86
N ALA A 500 5.68 3.56 -2.20
CA ALA A 500 4.72 4.44 -2.87
C ALA A 500 5.38 5.69 -3.47
N ARG A 501 4.90 6.13 -4.64
CA ARG A 501 5.47 7.26 -5.37
C ARG A 501 5.10 8.59 -4.74
N MET A 502 6.11 9.25 -4.19
CA MET A 502 5.93 10.49 -3.43
C MET A 502 5.37 11.66 -4.25
N TYR A 503 5.70 11.74 -5.54
CA TYR A 503 5.19 12.78 -6.45
C TYR A 503 3.68 12.69 -6.71
N GLU A 504 3.05 11.55 -6.39
CA GLU A 504 1.61 11.37 -6.51
C GLU A 504 0.90 11.40 -5.14
N GLY A 505 1.65 11.49 -4.03
CA GLY A 505 1.09 11.72 -2.71
C GLY A 505 0.03 10.68 -2.30
N PRO A 506 -1.11 11.13 -1.72
CA PRO A 506 -2.26 10.29 -1.38
C PRO A 506 -2.80 9.43 -2.53
N MET A 507 -2.65 9.85 -3.80
CA MET A 507 -3.11 9.04 -4.93
C MET A 507 -2.32 7.76 -5.08
N ALA A 508 -1.00 7.80 -4.85
CA ALA A 508 -0.19 6.59 -4.77
C ALA A 508 -0.60 5.75 -3.55
N LEU A 509 -0.78 6.38 -2.37
CA LEU A 509 -1.19 5.69 -1.15
C LEU A 509 -2.51 4.90 -1.33
N ALA A 510 -3.51 5.51 -1.98
CA ALA A 510 -4.79 4.87 -2.30
C ALA A 510 -4.65 3.57 -3.11
N GLN A 511 -3.59 3.43 -3.91
CA GLN A 511 -3.38 2.23 -4.72
C GLN A 511 -3.07 0.99 -3.88
N MET A 512 -2.59 1.14 -2.64
CA MET A 512 -2.41 0.00 -1.73
C MET A 512 -3.74 -0.75 -1.53
N ALA A 513 -4.81 -0.02 -1.23
CA ALA A 513 -6.16 -0.58 -1.10
C ALA A 513 -6.66 -1.14 -2.43
N LYS A 514 -6.44 -0.43 -3.55
CA LYS A 514 -6.87 -0.88 -4.88
C LYS A 514 -6.24 -2.19 -5.30
N MET A 515 -4.93 -2.33 -5.16
CA MET A 515 -4.20 -3.54 -5.53
C MET A 515 -4.66 -4.71 -4.65
N ILE A 516 -4.75 -4.52 -3.33
CA ILE A 516 -5.26 -5.56 -2.42
C ILE A 516 -6.70 -5.97 -2.77
N ALA A 517 -7.60 -5.00 -2.97
CA ALA A 517 -9.00 -5.28 -3.29
C ALA A 517 -9.13 -6.03 -4.62
N SER A 518 -8.29 -5.73 -5.61
CA SER A 518 -8.30 -6.39 -6.92
C SER A 518 -7.94 -7.89 -6.87
N LEU A 519 -7.28 -8.33 -5.79
CA LEU A 519 -6.93 -9.73 -5.55
C LEU A 519 -8.07 -10.52 -4.87
N LEU A 520 -9.06 -9.83 -4.28
CA LEU A 520 -10.16 -10.51 -3.57
C LEU A 520 -10.97 -11.45 -4.48
N PRO A 521 -11.33 -11.08 -5.74
CA PRO A 521 -12.02 -11.99 -6.65
C PRO A 521 -11.21 -13.26 -6.98
N LEU A 522 -9.89 -13.15 -7.13
CA LEU A 522 -9.01 -14.31 -7.35
C LEU A 522 -9.11 -15.27 -6.18
N LYS A 523 -8.93 -14.75 -4.95
CA LYS A 523 -9.02 -15.55 -3.72
C LYS A 523 -10.39 -16.22 -3.58
N GLN A 524 -11.48 -15.51 -3.85
CA GLN A 524 -12.84 -16.06 -3.77
C GLN A 524 -13.08 -17.20 -4.76
N LYS A 525 -12.47 -17.14 -5.95
CA LYS A 525 -12.55 -18.18 -6.98
C LYS A 525 -11.48 -19.27 -6.89
N GLY A 526 -10.59 -19.18 -5.91
CA GLY A 526 -9.48 -20.13 -5.77
C GLY A 526 -8.43 -20.01 -6.87
N ILE A 527 -8.30 -18.84 -7.51
CA ILE A 527 -7.22 -18.56 -8.46
C ILE A 527 -6.00 -18.11 -7.66
N SER A 528 -4.88 -18.80 -7.85
CA SER A 528 -3.66 -18.59 -7.08
C SER A 528 -3.01 -17.23 -7.37
N TYR A 529 -2.65 -16.51 -6.31
CA TYR A 529 -1.74 -15.37 -6.39
C TYR A 529 -0.39 -15.71 -5.73
N LEU A 530 0.67 -15.77 -6.55
CA LEU A 530 2.04 -16.05 -6.13
C LEU A 530 2.84 -14.75 -6.11
N SER A 531 3.46 -14.43 -4.97
CA SER A 531 4.21 -13.19 -4.78
C SER A 531 5.69 -13.47 -4.52
N VAL A 532 6.57 -12.90 -5.34
CA VAL A 532 8.02 -12.95 -5.20
C VAL A 532 8.52 -11.62 -4.65
N LEU A 533 9.13 -11.63 -3.47
CA LEU A 533 9.84 -10.50 -2.88
C LEU A 533 11.27 -10.48 -3.41
N ALA A 534 11.54 -9.58 -4.36
CA ALA A 534 12.86 -9.35 -4.93
C ALA A 534 13.53 -8.13 -4.31
N ASP A 535 14.80 -7.90 -4.64
CA ASP A 535 15.59 -6.82 -4.06
C ASP A 535 15.42 -5.49 -4.82
N PRO A 536 14.99 -4.39 -4.17
CA PRO A 536 14.46 -4.27 -2.81
C PRO A 536 12.91 -4.37 -2.77
N CYS A 537 12.32 -4.76 -1.65
CA CYS A 537 10.87 -4.75 -1.44
C CYS A 537 10.52 -3.99 -0.14
N THR A 538 10.18 -2.70 -0.26
CA THR A 538 10.02 -1.84 0.93
C THR A 538 8.74 -1.01 0.92
N GLY A 539 8.45 -0.35 2.07
CA GLY A 539 7.42 0.67 2.12
C GLY A 539 6.02 0.12 1.91
N GLY A 540 5.19 0.93 1.26
CA GLY A 540 3.84 0.55 0.89
C GLY A 540 3.76 -0.65 -0.05
N ALA A 541 4.82 -1.03 -0.78
CA ALA A 541 4.78 -2.17 -1.69
C ALA A 541 4.78 -3.46 -0.87
N TYR A 542 5.74 -3.58 0.05
CA TYR A 542 5.81 -4.66 1.02
C TYR A 542 4.59 -4.66 1.96
N ALA A 543 4.11 -3.49 2.39
CA ALA A 543 2.91 -3.37 3.23
C ALA A 543 1.58 -3.44 2.46
N SER A 544 1.56 -3.91 1.21
CA SER A 544 0.32 -4.13 0.45
C SER A 544 0.33 -5.41 -0.38
N TYR A 545 0.29 -5.30 -1.71
CA TYR A 545 0.09 -6.41 -2.65
C TYR A 545 1.16 -7.49 -2.50
N ALA A 546 2.42 -7.10 -2.29
CA ALA A 546 3.54 -8.05 -2.19
C ALA A 546 3.41 -9.03 -1.02
N SER A 547 2.76 -8.61 0.08
CA SER A 547 2.61 -9.44 1.29
C SER A 547 1.29 -10.21 1.38
N VAL A 548 0.37 -10.06 0.43
CA VAL A 548 -0.96 -10.71 0.49
C VAL A 548 -1.12 -11.90 -0.46
N GLY A 549 0.00 -12.39 -1.02
CA GLY A 549 0.08 -13.63 -1.81
C GLY A 549 -0.47 -14.84 -1.06
N ASP A 550 -1.07 -15.77 -1.81
CA ASP A 550 -1.40 -17.11 -1.29
C ASP A 550 -0.12 -17.87 -0.95
N ILE A 551 0.92 -17.69 -1.77
CA ILE A 551 2.29 -18.11 -1.53
C ILE A 551 3.20 -16.89 -1.71
N ILE A 552 4.15 -16.72 -0.78
CA ILE A 552 5.12 -15.63 -0.75
C ILE A 552 6.51 -16.25 -0.78
N ILE A 553 7.28 -15.91 -1.81
CA ILE A 553 8.61 -16.44 -2.10
C ILE A 553 9.59 -15.28 -1.92
N GLY A 554 10.60 -15.44 -1.09
CA GLY A 554 11.68 -14.48 -0.93
C GLY A 554 12.90 -14.90 -1.75
N GLU A 555 13.45 -13.98 -2.52
CA GLU A 555 14.81 -14.12 -3.03
C GLU A 555 15.80 -13.95 -1.89
N LYS A 556 16.69 -14.91 -1.70
CA LYS A 556 17.72 -14.87 -0.66
C LYS A 556 18.52 -13.57 -0.71
N GLY A 557 18.79 -13.00 0.46
CA GLY A 557 19.59 -11.79 0.64
C GLY A 557 18.90 -10.48 0.22
N SER A 558 17.66 -10.52 -0.25
CA SER A 558 16.94 -9.32 -0.71
C SER A 558 16.51 -8.44 0.46
N LEU A 559 16.62 -7.13 0.29
CA LEU A 559 16.11 -6.15 1.25
C LEU A 559 14.58 -6.22 1.29
N ALA A 560 14.00 -6.51 2.46
CA ALA A 560 12.56 -6.48 2.68
C ALA A 560 12.25 -5.82 4.03
N ALA A 561 11.57 -4.67 4.01
CA ALA A 561 11.30 -3.88 5.23
C ALA A 561 10.15 -2.89 5.08
N PHE A 562 9.40 -2.64 6.16
CA PHE A 562 8.35 -1.62 6.18
C PHE A 562 8.91 -0.23 5.86
N ALA A 563 9.95 0.21 6.56
CA ALA A 563 10.66 1.44 6.26
C ALA A 563 12.02 1.12 5.64
N GLY A 564 12.28 1.66 4.45
CA GLY A 564 13.59 1.49 3.81
C GLY A 564 14.71 2.14 4.63
N PRO A 565 15.96 1.67 4.53
CA PRO A 565 17.07 2.13 5.38
C PRO A 565 17.24 3.65 5.46
N ARG A 566 17.10 4.35 4.31
CA ARG A 566 17.19 5.82 4.26
C ARG A 566 16.10 6.53 5.06
N VAL A 567 14.89 5.98 5.08
CA VAL A 567 13.75 6.53 5.83
C VAL A 567 13.97 6.31 7.32
N THR A 568 14.39 5.11 7.70
CA THR A 568 14.65 4.71 9.08
C THR A 568 15.78 5.52 9.72
N MET A 569 16.94 5.61 9.05
CA MET A 569 18.06 6.44 9.51
C MET A 569 17.72 7.93 9.50
N GLY A 570 16.94 8.39 8.51
CA GLY A 570 16.48 9.78 8.45
C GLY A 570 15.60 10.19 9.64
N ALA A 571 14.98 9.21 10.30
CA ALA A 571 14.22 9.36 11.53
C ALA A 571 15.07 9.17 12.81
N GLY A 572 16.39 9.02 12.68
CA GLY A 572 17.30 8.81 13.82
C GLY A 572 17.27 7.39 14.40
N ILE A 573 16.72 6.41 13.67
CA ILE A 573 16.65 5.01 14.10
C ILE A 573 17.81 4.23 13.47
N GLU A 574 18.52 3.46 14.29
CA GLU A 574 19.56 2.54 13.85
C GLU A 574 18.96 1.37 13.05
N VAL A 575 19.64 1.00 11.95
CA VAL A 575 19.21 -0.07 11.05
C VAL A 575 20.11 -1.27 11.24
N ASP A 576 19.53 -2.41 11.61
CA ASP A 576 20.20 -3.72 11.58
C ASP A 576 19.94 -4.38 10.22
N PRO A 577 20.95 -4.47 9.32
CA PRO A 577 20.78 -5.05 7.99
C PRO A 577 20.32 -6.50 8.02
N ALA A 578 20.63 -7.27 9.06
CA ALA A 578 20.21 -8.67 9.15
C ALA A 578 18.69 -8.79 9.42
N THR A 579 18.08 -7.76 10.01
CA THR A 579 16.64 -7.75 10.34
C THR A 579 15.75 -7.50 9.12
N ILE A 580 16.26 -6.76 8.13
CA ILE A 580 15.50 -6.25 6.98
C ILE A 580 15.70 -7.11 5.72
N THR A 581 15.71 -8.44 5.88
CA THR A 581 15.98 -9.37 4.78
C THR A 581 14.87 -10.40 4.63
N THR A 582 14.67 -10.88 3.40
CA THR A 582 13.84 -12.07 3.13
C THR A 582 14.25 -13.29 3.94
N ASP A 583 15.55 -13.47 4.21
CA ASP A 583 16.08 -14.53 5.09
C ASP A 583 15.48 -14.44 6.50
N MET A 584 15.43 -13.24 7.09
CA MET A 584 14.82 -13.02 8.40
C MET A 584 13.30 -13.25 8.36
N LEU A 585 12.63 -12.82 7.30
CA LEU A 585 11.20 -13.08 7.13
C LEU A 585 10.89 -14.57 7.06
N TYR A 586 11.72 -15.34 6.35
CA TYR A 586 11.57 -16.79 6.26
C TYR A 586 11.83 -17.47 7.60
N LYS A 587 12.93 -17.08 8.28
CA LYS A 587 13.28 -17.59 9.61
C LYS A 587 12.14 -17.39 10.62
N ASN A 588 11.45 -16.26 10.53
CA ASN A 588 10.33 -15.91 11.41
C ASN A 588 8.96 -16.42 10.91
N GLY A 589 8.93 -17.27 9.87
CA GLY A 589 7.70 -17.87 9.34
C GLY A 589 6.74 -16.90 8.66
N ARG A 590 7.23 -15.75 8.19
CA ARG A 590 6.42 -14.70 7.54
C ARG A 590 6.27 -14.87 6.04
N ILE A 591 7.19 -15.61 5.41
CA ILE A 591 7.12 -16.01 4.00
C ILE A 591 7.25 -17.53 3.89
N HIS A 592 6.84 -18.09 2.75
CA HIS A 592 6.67 -19.53 2.57
C HIS A 592 7.93 -20.20 2.01
N HIS A 593 8.68 -19.50 1.16
CA HIS A 593 9.90 -20.00 0.55
C HIS A 593 11.00 -18.95 0.64
N LEU A 594 12.24 -19.43 0.78
CA LEU A 594 13.46 -18.65 0.63
C LEU A 594 14.35 -19.39 -0.35
N VAL A 595 14.65 -18.79 -1.50
CA VAL A 595 15.38 -19.45 -2.59
C VAL A 595 16.39 -18.52 -3.24
N ASN A 596 17.40 -19.10 -3.89
CA ASN A 596 18.27 -18.30 -4.75
C ASN A 596 17.51 -17.87 -6.01
N ARG A 597 17.97 -16.81 -6.68
CA ARG A 597 17.31 -16.26 -7.86
C ARG A 597 17.11 -17.27 -8.97
N LYS A 598 18.09 -18.15 -9.22
CA LYS A 598 17.98 -19.20 -10.25
C LYS A 598 16.90 -20.25 -9.95
N ASP A 599 16.57 -20.45 -8.67
CA ASP A 599 15.65 -21.49 -8.20
C ASP A 599 14.20 -20.96 -8.10
N VAL A 600 13.97 -19.65 -8.35
CA VAL A 600 12.64 -19.02 -8.27
C VAL A 600 11.66 -19.66 -9.25
N LYS A 601 12.09 -19.92 -10.50
CA LYS A 601 11.23 -20.53 -11.53
C LYS A 601 10.75 -21.91 -11.15
N GLU A 602 11.62 -22.73 -10.55
CA GLU A 602 11.30 -24.08 -10.11
C GLU A 602 10.19 -24.07 -9.04
N VAL A 603 10.30 -23.18 -8.04
CA VAL A 603 9.25 -23.03 -7.02
C VAL A 603 7.95 -22.50 -7.61
N LEU A 604 8.02 -21.52 -8.52
CA LEU A 604 6.83 -21.02 -9.22
C LEU A 604 6.16 -22.14 -10.03
N SER A 605 6.94 -22.91 -10.79
CA SER A 605 6.47 -24.05 -11.58
C SER A 605 5.72 -25.06 -10.73
N PHE A 606 6.28 -25.44 -9.57
CA PHE A 606 5.60 -26.33 -8.63
C PHE A 606 4.19 -25.83 -8.24
N HIS A 607 4.08 -24.55 -7.85
CA HIS A 607 2.78 -23.98 -7.41
C HIS A 607 1.81 -23.74 -8.56
N VAL A 608 2.32 -23.39 -9.75
CA VAL A 608 1.53 -23.25 -10.97
C VAL A 608 0.98 -24.60 -11.40
N GLU A 609 1.82 -25.63 -11.48
CA GLU A 609 1.41 -26.99 -11.83
C GLU A 609 0.43 -27.57 -10.79
N TYR A 610 0.65 -27.31 -9.50
CA TYR A 610 -0.30 -27.65 -8.45
C TYR A 610 -1.67 -27.00 -8.70
N PHE A 611 -1.71 -25.72 -9.08
CA PHE A 611 -2.95 -25.03 -9.41
C PHE A 611 -3.68 -25.69 -10.60
N TYR A 612 -2.97 -26.03 -11.67
CA TYR A 612 -3.56 -26.63 -12.87
C TYR A 612 -4.08 -28.05 -12.65
N ASN A 613 -3.44 -28.83 -11.76
CA ASN A 613 -3.80 -30.22 -11.50
C ASN A 613 -4.92 -30.39 -10.46
N HIS A 614 -5.29 -29.34 -9.73
CA HIS A 614 -6.28 -29.43 -8.66
C HIS A 614 -7.54 -28.61 -8.97
N LYS A 615 -8.71 -29.22 -8.76
CA LYS A 615 -9.99 -28.51 -8.78
C LYS A 615 -10.21 -27.80 -7.45
N TYR A 616 -10.07 -26.48 -7.42
CA TYR A 616 -10.41 -25.69 -6.23
C TYR A 616 -11.93 -25.59 -6.03
N PRO A 617 -12.41 -25.56 -4.77
CA PRO A 617 -13.82 -25.31 -4.49
C PRO A 617 -14.23 -23.93 -5.02
N SER A 618 -15.43 -23.86 -5.61
CA SER A 618 -15.95 -22.67 -6.29
C SER A 618 -16.10 -21.40 -5.42
N GLN A 619 -15.96 -21.54 -4.10
CA GLN A 619 -15.92 -20.46 -3.11
C GLN A 619 -14.90 -20.79 -2.00
N ARG A 620 -13.83 -19.98 -1.87
CA ARG A 620 -12.92 -20.03 -0.72
C ARG A 620 -13.35 -18.97 0.30
N LYS A 621 -13.63 -19.35 1.56
CA LYS A 621 -13.76 -18.37 2.66
C LYS A 621 -12.39 -17.68 2.85
N ASN A 622 -12.36 -16.36 3.01
CA ASN A 622 -11.12 -15.66 3.36
C ASN A 622 -10.75 -16.00 4.80
N THR A 623 -9.89 -16.99 4.99
CA THR A 623 -9.40 -17.40 6.32
C THR A 623 -8.12 -16.66 6.74
N GLY A 624 -7.78 -15.52 6.12
CA GLY A 624 -6.47 -14.89 6.32
C GLY A 624 -5.32 -15.79 5.83
N ARG A 625 -4.07 -15.48 6.22
CA ARG A 625 -2.96 -16.45 6.10
C ARG A 625 -3.30 -17.61 7.02
N MET A 626 -3.21 -18.86 6.54
CA MET A 626 -3.19 -19.99 7.46
C MET A 626 -2.06 -19.71 8.44
N PRO A 627 -2.30 -19.72 9.77
CA PRO A 627 -1.19 -19.64 10.69
C PRO A 627 -0.28 -20.82 10.33
N VAL A 628 0.98 -20.53 10.02
CA VAL A 628 2.03 -21.54 10.14
C VAL A 628 2.13 -21.80 11.63
N ILE A 629 1.20 -22.62 12.15
CA ILE A 629 1.32 -23.21 13.47
C ILE A 629 2.43 -24.23 13.29
N ARG A 630 3.66 -23.83 13.60
CA ARG A 630 4.66 -24.80 14.02
C ARG A 630 4.59 -24.84 15.55
N GLN A 631 4.28 -26.04 16.04
CA GLN A 631 4.44 -26.44 17.43
C GLN A 631 5.86 -26.16 17.92
#